data_AF-A0A925M9T4-F1
#
_entry.id   AF-A0A925M9T4-F1
#
_cell.length_a   1.000
_cell.length_b   1.000
_cell.length_c   1.000
_cell.angle_alpha   90.00
_cell.angle_beta   90.00
_cell.angle_gamma   90.00
#
_symmetry.space_group_name_H-M   'P 1'
#
loop_
_entity.id
_entity.type
_entity.pdbx_description
1 polymer ?
#
loop_
_entity_poly.entity_id
_entity_poly.type
_entity_poly.pdbx_seq_one_letter_code
_entity_poly.pdbx_strand_id
1 'polypeptide(L)'
;MKEEKLMAHDPLSDADAILSEEYYGRRLHTDDPAAGSATRRRANGQLKPTHYKVICISMYTRDIEELEAKVAELKRRGWTKASKSQLIRLALSQIDLDKLATPRQ
;
A
#
# COMPACT_ATOMS: atom_id res chain seq x y z
N MET A 1 -27.69 -14.56 -19.74
CA MET A 1 -26.46 -13.85 -20.14
C MET A 1 -26.45 -12.37 -19.71
N LYS A 2 -26.82 -12.04 -18.47
CA LYS A 2 -26.75 -10.65 -17.95
C LYS A 2 -25.96 -10.54 -16.63
N GLU A 3 -25.53 -11.65 -16.04
CA GLU A 3 -24.90 -11.70 -14.73
C GLU A 3 -23.37 -11.69 -14.79
N GLU A 4 -22.75 -12.24 -15.85
CA GLU A 4 -21.29 -12.18 -16.05
C GLU A 4 -20.75 -10.75 -16.20
N LYS A 5 -21.56 -9.83 -16.73
CA LYS A 5 -21.14 -8.46 -16.99
C LYS A 5 -21.10 -7.59 -15.72
N LEU A 6 -21.69 -8.06 -14.62
CA LEU A 6 -21.75 -7.33 -13.35
C LEU A 6 -20.54 -7.62 -12.45
N MET A 7 -19.82 -8.73 -12.65
CA MET A 7 -18.60 -9.07 -11.91
C MET A 7 -17.30 -8.68 -12.64
N ALA A 8 -17.41 -8.04 -13.82
CA ALA A 8 -16.26 -7.63 -14.62
C ALA A 8 -15.63 -6.30 -14.16
N HIS A 9 -16.32 -5.53 -13.32
CA HIS A 9 -15.77 -4.34 -12.69
C HIS A 9 -15.24 -4.70 -11.31
N ASP A 10 -13.96 -5.07 -11.25
CA ASP A 10 -13.22 -5.15 -10.00
C ASP A 10 -12.95 -3.71 -9.50
N PRO A 11 -13.62 -3.25 -8.43
CA PRO A 11 -13.45 -1.88 -7.92
C PRO A 11 -12.02 -1.61 -7.38
N LEU A 12 -11.19 -2.65 -7.22
CA LEU A 12 -9.78 -2.51 -6.85
C LEU A 12 -8.89 -2.12 -8.04
N SER A 13 -9.34 -2.36 -9.28
CA SER A 13 -8.60 -1.95 -10.49
C SER A 13 -8.51 -0.43 -10.63
N ASP A 14 -9.55 0.29 -10.21
CA ASP A 14 -9.57 1.76 -10.23
C ASP A 14 -8.66 2.35 -9.15
N ALA A 15 -8.57 1.67 -8.00
CA ALA A 15 -7.65 2.07 -6.93
C ALA A 15 -6.18 1.93 -7.34
N ASP A 16 -5.83 0.88 -8.08
CA ASP A 16 -4.48 0.69 -8.65
C ASP A 16 -4.13 1.77 -9.68
N ALA A 17 -5.11 2.19 -10.51
CA ALA A 17 -4.93 3.30 -11.44
C ALA A 17 -4.65 4.62 -10.71
N ILE A 18 -5.50 4.98 -9.74
CA ILE A 18 -5.36 6.22 -8.94
C ILE A 18 -4.02 6.27 -8.20
N LEU A 19 -3.60 5.16 -7.57
CA LEU A 19 -2.33 5.11 -6.85
C LEU A 19 -1.13 5.26 -7.80
N SER A 20 -1.19 4.65 -8.99
CA SER A 20 -0.12 4.71 -9.98
C SER A 20 -0.01 6.09 -10.63
N GLU A 21 -1.13 6.72 -10.96
CA GLU A 21 -1.18 7.99 -11.69
C GLU A 21 -1.00 9.19 -10.75
N GLU A 22 -1.63 9.17 -9.58
CA GLU A 22 -1.80 10.36 -8.76
C GLU A 22 -0.84 10.42 -7.56
N TYR A 23 -0.47 9.26 -6.98
CA TYR A 23 0.37 9.22 -5.78
C TYR A 23 1.83 8.89 -6.10
N TYR A 24 2.09 7.91 -6.96
CA TYR A 24 3.46 7.59 -7.43
C TYR A 24 3.83 8.30 -8.75
N GLY A 25 2.84 8.76 -9.51
CA GLY A 25 3.01 9.38 -10.84
C GLY A 25 2.96 10.91 -10.85
N ARG A 26 2.67 11.57 -9.73
CA ARG A 26 2.67 13.05 -9.66
C ARG A 26 4.09 13.57 -9.75
N ARG A 27 4.45 13.88 -10.99
CA ARG A 27 5.36 14.94 -11.47
C ARG A 27 6.09 15.63 -10.31
N LEU A 28 7.40 15.40 -10.24
CA LEU A 28 8.34 16.44 -9.83
C LEU A 28 7.87 17.74 -10.50
N HIS A 29 7.31 18.66 -9.71
CA HIS A 29 6.98 20.00 -10.18
C HIS A 29 8.29 20.61 -10.70
N THR A 30 8.38 20.71 -12.02
CA THR A 30 9.28 21.64 -12.70
C THR A 30 8.43 22.25 -13.81
N ASP A 31 7.88 23.42 -13.50
CA ASP A 31 7.23 24.31 -14.44
C ASP A 31 8.27 24.78 -15.49
N ASP A 32 8.18 24.35 -16.75
CA ASP A 32 8.54 25.15 -17.93
C ASP A 32 8.11 24.46 -19.27
N PRO A 33 7.55 25.18 -20.27
CA PRO A 33 6.76 24.62 -21.36
C PRO A 33 7.56 24.51 -22.66
N ALA A 34 8.48 23.55 -22.78
CA ALA A 34 9.24 23.36 -24.03
C ALA A 34 9.82 21.96 -24.25
N ALA A 35 9.31 20.91 -23.63
CA ALA A 35 9.89 19.55 -23.76
C ALA A 35 9.05 18.62 -24.64
N GLY A 36 8.89 19.02 -25.91
CA GLY A 36 8.81 18.04 -26.98
C GLY A 36 10.11 17.22 -27.01
N SER A 37 9.96 15.91 -27.22
CA SER A 37 11.03 14.95 -27.49
C SER A 37 12.20 14.89 -26.48
N ALA A 38 12.08 14.01 -25.48
CA ALA A 38 13.28 13.35 -24.97
C ALA A 38 12.91 11.97 -24.43
N THR A 39 12.93 11.00 -25.35
CA THR A 39 13.16 9.59 -25.07
C THR A 39 12.16 8.92 -24.13
N ARG A 40 11.38 8.03 -24.75
CA ARG A 40 11.01 6.69 -24.26
C ARG A 40 12.25 6.04 -23.61
N ARG A 41 12.64 6.49 -22.42
CA ARG A 41 13.74 5.91 -21.65
C ARG A 41 13.21 4.55 -21.26
N ARG A 42 13.71 3.55 -21.99
CA ARG A 42 13.41 2.13 -21.82
C ARG A 42 13.12 1.88 -20.36
N ALA A 43 11.93 1.36 -20.07
CA ALA A 43 11.61 0.78 -18.79
C ALA A 43 12.66 -0.31 -18.57
N ASN A 44 13.77 0.07 -17.90
CA ASN A 44 14.76 -0.87 -17.46
C ASN A 44 13.97 -1.83 -16.58
N GLY A 45 13.87 -3.08 -17.03
CA GLY A 45 13.31 -4.19 -16.29
C GLY A 45 14.17 -4.48 -15.06
N GLN A 46 14.22 -3.52 -14.13
CA GLN A 46 14.56 -3.80 -12.76
C GLN A 46 13.43 -4.71 -12.29
N LEU A 47 13.75 -6.01 -12.19
CA LEU A 47 12.89 -7.03 -11.64
C LEU A 47 12.27 -6.44 -10.37
N LYS A 48 10.93 -6.32 -10.34
CA LYS A 48 10.21 -5.81 -9.17
C LYS A 48 10.77 -6.55 -7.96
N PRO A 49 11.22 -5.86 -6.90
CA PRO A 49 11.84 -6.52 -5.77
C PRO A 49 10.90 -7.60 -5.25
N THR A 50 11.35 -8.87 -5.28
CA THR A 50 10.48 -10.03 -4.99
C THR A 50 10.09 -10.17 -3.52
N HIS A 51 10.60 -9.29 -2.66
CA HIS A 51 10.58 -9.44 -1.21
C HIS A 51 9.40 -8.74 -0.50
N TYR A 52 8.55 -7.99 -1.21
CA TYR A 52 7.28 -7.48 -0.68
C TYR A 52 6.26 -7.17 -1.77
N LYS A 53 4.97 -7.20 -1.42
CA LYS A 53 3.85 -6.73 -2.25
C LYS A 53 3.14 -5.60 -1.52
N VAL A 54 2.79 -4.53 -2.23
CA VAL A 54 1.90 -3.48 -1.71
C VAL A 54 0.48 -4.01 -1.79
N ILE A 55 -0.24 -3.99 -0.67
CA ILE A 55 -1.62 -4.46 -0.57
C ILE A 55 -2.50 -3.38 0.07
N CYS A 56 -3.76 -3.35 -0.32
CA CYS A 56 -4.81 -2.61 0.37
C CYS A 56 -5.58 -3.60 1.25
N ILE A 57 -5.69 -3.32 2.54
CA ILE A 57 -6.46 -4.14 3.49
C ILE A 57 -7.48 -3.26 4.20
N SER A 58 -8.70 -3.76 4.37
CA SER A 58 -9.69 -3.13 5.23
C SER A 58 -9.42 -3.50 6.69
N MET A 59 -9.42 -2.52 7.59
CA MET A 59 -9.31 -2.68 9.04
C MET A 59 -10.33 -1.79 9.74
N TYR A 60 -10.69 -2.09 10.99
CA TYR A 60 -11.54 -1.19 11.77
C TYR A 60 -10.84 0.16 11.97
N THR A 61 -11.59 1.27 11.89
CA THR A 61 -11.03 2.63 12.03
C THR A 61 -10.23 2.80 13.32
N ARG A 62 -10.72 2.24 14.42
CA ARG A 62 -10.04 2.23 15.71
C ARG A 62 -8.67 1.56 15.66
N ASP A 63 -8.56 0.43 14.96
CA ASP A 63 -7.31 -0.30 14.84
C ASP A 63 -6.29 0.46 13.98
N ILE A 64 -6.77 1.20 12.97
CA ILE A 64 -5.94 2.08 12.15
C ILE A 64 -5.36 3.22 13.00
N GLU A 65 -6.20 3.88 13.80
CA GLU A 65 -5.77 4.94 14.72
C GLU A 65 -4.73 4.45 15.73
N GLU A 66 -4.95 3.26 16.31
CA GLU A 66 -4.00 2.65 17.25
C GLU A 66 -2.66 2.32 16.58
N LEU A 67 -2.69 1.80 15.35
CA LEU A 67 -1.50 1.52 14.56
C LEU A 67 -0.70 2.80 14.28
N GLU A 68 -1.38 3.88 13.90
CA GLU A 68 -0.74 5.19 13.66
C GLU A 68 -0.14 5.80 14.93
N ALA A 69 -0.86 5.74 16.05
CA ALA A 69 -0.38 6.21 17.34
C ALA A 69 0.90 5.47 17.77
N LYS A 70 0.96 4.15 17.59
CA LYS A 70 2.17 3.35 17.88
C LYS A 70 3.34 3.69 16.96
N VAL A 71 3.09 3.95 15.68
CA VAL A 71 4.14 4.41 14.75
C VAL A 71 4.66 5.78 15.16
N ALA A 72 3.78 6.70 15.55
CA ALA A 72 4.16 8.03 16.04
C ALA A 72 5.01 7.93 17.33
N GLU A 73 4.62 7.06 18.25
CA GLU A 73 5.36 6.76 19.47
C GLU A 73 6.78 6.25 19.18
N LEU A 74 6.91 5.29 18.26
CA LEU A 74 8.21 4.76 17.85
C LEU A 74 9.10 5.86 17.24
N LYS A 75 8.54 6.71 16.37
CA LYS A 75 9.26 7.85 15.81
C LYS A 75 9.70 8.83 16.89
N ARG A 76 8.84 9.12 17.88
CA ARG A 76 9.17 9.97 19.03
C ARG A 76 10.33 9.40 19.86
N ARG A 77 10.42 8.07 19.97
CA ARG A 77 11.53 7.36 20.64
C ARG A 77 12.82 7.29 19.81
N GLY A 78 12.88 7.98 18.67
CA GLY A 78 14.07 8.05 17.82
C GLY A 78 14.11 7.00 16.70
N TRP A 79 13.06 6.19 16.51
CA TRP A 79 12.99 5.23 15.41
C TRP A 79 12.54 5.94 14.13
N THR A 80 13.47 6.62 13.47
CA THR A 80 13.21 7.46 12.29
C THR A 80 12.60 6.71 11.10
N LYS A 81 12.84 5.40 10.99
CA LYS A 81 12.32 4.52 9.93
C LYS A 81 11.10 3.68 10.33
N ALA A 82 10.48 3.95 11.49
CA ALA A 82 9.29 3.22 11.90
C ALA A 82 8.14 3.41 10.90
N SER A 83 7.58 2.29 10.43
CA SER A 83 6.51 2.25 9.44
C SER A 83 5.40 1.28 9.85
N LYS A 84 4.20 1.47 9.30
CA LYS A 84 3.04 0.60 9.53
C LYS A 84 3.37 -0.87 9.22
N SER A 85 4.02 -1.12 8.08
CA SER A 85 4.42 -2.47 7.65
C SER A 85 5.44 -3.14 8.59
N GLN A 86 6.39 -2.37 9.13
CA GLN A 86 7.35 -2.90 10.12
C GLN A 86 6.65 -3.33 11.40
N LEU A 87 5.71 -2.53 11.89
CA LEU A 87 4.97 -2.82 13.11
C LEU A 87 4.04 -4.03 12.93
N ILE A 88 3.34 -4.12 11.80
CA ILE A 88 2.52 -5.28 11.43
C ILE A 88 3.39 -6.55 11.35
N ARG A 89 4.58 -6.48 10.74
CA ARG A 89 5.49 -7.63 10.66
C ARG A 89 5.94 -8.12 12.04
N LEU A 90 6.22 -7.20 12.96
CA LEU A 90 6.56 -7.56 14.34
C LEU A 90 5.37 -8.23 15.05
N ALA A 91 4.17 -7.70 14.89
CA ALA A 91 2.96 -8.30 15.47
C ALA A 91 2.72 -9.73 14.92
N LEU A 92 2.85 -9.93 13.60
CA LEU A 92 2.73 -11.24 12.98
C LEU A 92 3.78 -12.24 13.46
N SER A 93 4.97 -11.80 13.86
CA SER A 93 5.99 -12.70 14.43
C SER A 93 5.71 -13.14 15.87
N GLN A 94 4.82 -12.43 16.57
CA GLN A 94 4.48 -12.68 17.98
C GLN A 94 3.12 -13.35 18.15
N ILE A 95 2.28 -13.36 17.11
CA ILE A 95 0.95 -13.92 17.20
C ILE A 95 1.01 -15.44 17.35
N ASP A 96 0.23 -15.93 18.30
CA ASP A 96 0.02 -17.35 18.54
C ASP A 96 -1.40 -17.70 18.09
N LEU A 97 -1.50 -18.53 17.05
CA LEU A 97 -2.78 -18.85 16.41
C LEU A 97 -3.66 -19.74 17.29
N ASP A 98 -3.06 -20.53 18.17
CA ASP A 98 -3.81 -21.42 19.08
C ASP A 98 -4.56 -20.63 20.15
N LYS A 99 -4.20 -19.36 20.36
CA LYS A 99 -4.88 -18.43 21.27
C LYS A 99 -6.05 -17.70 20.61
N LEU A 100 -6.24 -17.85 19.29
CA LEU A 100 -7.38 -17.26 18.60
C LEU A 100 -8.62 -18.12 18.89
N ALA A 101 -9.58 -17.55 19.61
CA ALA A 101 -10.88 -18.19 19.77
C ALA A 101 -11.50 -18.39 18.39
N THR A 102 -11.88 -19.63 18.06
CA THR A 102 -12.67 -19.91 16.86
C THR A 102 -13.92 -19.02 16.88
N PRO A 103 -14.17 -18.24 15.81
CA PRO A 103 -15.36 -17.40 15.76
C PRO A 103 -16.60 -18.29 15.93
N ARG A 104 -17.47 -17.95 16.89
CA ARG A 104 -18.82 -18.53 16.91
C ARG A 104 -19.52 -18.04 15.65
N GLN A 105 -19.73 -18.95 14.71
CA GLN A 105 -20.56 -18.72 13.53
C GLN A 105 -22.01 -18.49 13.94
#